data_AF-A0A842HWH5-F1
#
_entry.id   AF-A0A842HWH5-F1
#
_cell.length_a   1.000
_cell.length_b   1.000
_cell.length_c   1.000
_cell.angle_alpha   90.00
_cell.angle_beta   90.00
_cell.angle_gamma   90.00
#
_symmetry.space_group_name_H-M   'P 1'
#
loop_
_entity.id
_entity.type
_entity.pdbx_description
1 polymer ?
#
loop_
_entity_poly.entity_id
_entity_poly.type
_entity_poly.pdbx_seq_one_letter_code
_entity_poly.pdbx_strand_id
1 'polypeptide(L)'
;MTDVVIVHAQEDRARAQALAAALSMLDIAVAWDGEAAAAAAVIALWSQDSVACEAVRAAARDASSRETLVSVQIDECRLPFELRLIHTEYLGVGAEDSGDPVWHRVLERIGELVGRPGLGLLENQT
;
A
#
# COMPACT_ATOMS: atom_id res chain seq x y z
N MET A 1 -0.48 -12.52 -13.45
CA MET A 1 0.66 -11.86 -12.80
C MET A 1 0.08 -10.79 -11.91
N THR A 2 0.63 -10.61 -10.71
CA THR A 2 0.11 -9.65 -9.73
C THR A 2 0.95 -8.39 -9.83
N ASP A 3 0.31 -7.26 -10.10
CA ASP A 3 0.99 -5.97 -10.23
C ASP A 3 1.30 -5.37 -8.86
N VAL A 4 0.36 -5.54 -7.91
CA VAL A 4 0.45 -4.95 -6.56
C VAL A 4 0.26 -6.00 -5.48
N VAL A 5 1.15 -6.01 -4.49
CA VAL A 5 0.99 -6.86 -3.30
C VAL A 5 0.84 -6.00 -2.05
N ILE A 6 -0.11 -6.34 -1.19
CA ILE A 6 -0.30 -5.69 0.11
C ILE A 6 0.28 -6.59 1.19
N VAL A 7 1.25 -6.08 1.95
CA VAL A 7 1.81 -6.75 3.13
C VAL A 7 1.28 -6.08 4.39
N HIS A 8 0.79 -6.90 5.31
CA HIS A 8 0.07 -6.45 6.49
C HIS A 8 0.18 -7.49 7.62
N ALA A 9 -0.08 -7.09 8.87
CA ALA A 9 -0.25 -8.02 9.98
C ALA A 9 -1.61 -8.70 9.93
N GLN A 10 -1.77 -9.86 10.57
CA GLN A 10 -3.00 -10.65 10.51
C GLN A 10 -4.23 -9.86 10.99
N GLU A 11 -4.03 -8.97 11.95
CA GLU A 11 -4.99 -8.06 12.56
C GLU A 11 -5.51 -7.01 11.56
N ASP A 12 -4.67 -6.61 10.61
CA ASP A 12 -4.97 -5.57 9.60
C ASP A 12 -5.68 -6.12 8.35
N ARG A 13 -6.01 -7.42 8.34
CA ARG A 13 -6.57 -8.11 7.17
C ARG A 13 -7.79 -7.40 6.58
N ALA A 14 -8.68 -6.90 7.41
CA ALA A 14 -9.88 -6.18 6.93
C ALA A 14 -9.50 -4.92 6.13
N ARG A 15 -8.48 -4.18 6.57
CA ARG A 15 -7.98 -3.00 5.87
C ARG A 15 -7.29 -3.37 4.57
N ALA A 16 -6.48 -4.43 4.57
CA ALA A 16 -5.84 -4.93 3.35
C ALA A 16 -6.86 -5.39 2.30
N GLN A 17 -7.94 -6.05 2.72
CA GLN A 17 -9.02 -6.47 1.84
C GLN A 17 -9.79 -5.28 1.23
N ALA A 18 -10.08 -4.25 2.02
CA ALA A 18 -10.74 -3.04 1.54
C ALA A 18 -9.89 -2.31 0.48
N LEU A 19 -8.58 -2.12 0.74
CA LEU A 19 -7.66 -1.53 -0.24
C LEU A 19 -7.54 -2.39 -1.50
N ALA A 20 -7.46 -3.70 -1.36
CA ALA A 20 -7.41 -4.59 -2.51
C ALA A 20 -8.70 -4.52 -3.35
N ALA A 21 -9.86 -4.38 -2.71
CA ALA A 21 -11.12 -4.19 -3.42
C ALA A 21 -11.12 -2.86 -4.20
N ALA A 22 -10.70 -1.76 -3.57
CA ALA A 22 -10.60 -0.45 -4.22
C ALA A 22 -9.65 -0.48 -5.43
N LEU A 23 -8.46 -1.06 -5.28
CA LEU A 23 -7.50 -1.21 -6.39
C LEU A 23 -8.03 -2.12 -7.51
N SER A 24 -8.78 -3.17 -7.16
CA SER A 24 -9.38 -4.06 -8.15
C SER A 24 -10.43 -3.35 -9.02
N MET A 25 -11.14 -2.35 -8.48
CA MET A 25 -12.09 -1.54 -9.26
C MET A 25 -11.39 -0.67 -10.32
N LEU A 26 -10.08 -0.46 -10.19
CA LEU A 26 -9.25 0.31 -11.13
C LEU A 26 -8.56 -0.59 -12.18
N ASP A 27 -8.99 -1.85 -12.31
CA ASP A 27 -8.39 -2.89 -13.16
C ASP A 27 -6.91 -3.15 -12.81
N ILE A 28 -6.54 -3.10 -11.53
CA ILE A 28 -5.17 -3.41 -11.07
C ILE A 28 -5.17 -4.83 -10.49
N ALA A 29 -4.23 -5.68 -10.93
CA ALA A 29 -4.09 -7.01 -10.38
C ALA A 29 -3.43 -6.95 -8.99
N VAL A 30 -4.23 -7.07 -7.93
CA VAL A 30 -3.77 -6.95 -6.53
C VAL A 30 -3.92 -8.26 -5.75
N ALA A 31 -2.94 -8.55 -4.89
CA ALA A 31 -3.02 -9.64 -3.91
C ALA A 31 -2.70 -9.11 -2.51
N TRP A 32 -3.53 -9.44 -1.52
CA TRP A 32 -3.33 -9.04 -0.12
C TRP A 32 -2.80 -10.18 0.77
N ASP A 33 -2.66 -11.39 0.23
CA ASP A 33 -2.09 -12.56 0.92
C ASP A 33 -1.15 -13.32 -0.02
N GLY A 34 -0.25 -12.58 -0.67
CA GLY A 34 0.60 -13.07 -1.76
C GLY A 34 2.08 -12.74 -1.59
N GLU A 35 2.93 -13.34 -2.42
CA GLU A 35 4.36 -13.10 -2.37
C GLU A 35 4.74 -11.74 -2.99
N ALA A 36 5.38 -10.88 -2.18
CA ALA A 36 5.77 -9.53 -2.59
C ALA A 36 6.98 -9.48 -3.55
N ALA A 37 7.74 -10.57 -3.69
CA ALA A 37 9.03 -10.59 -4.40
C ALA A 37 8.93 -10.31 -5.91
N ALA A 38 7.77 -10.57 -6.53
CA ALA A 38 7.57 -10.43 -7.97
C ALA A 38 6.61 -9.28 -8.35
N ALA A 39 6.13 -8.51 -7.38
CA ALA A 39 5.18 -7.42 -7.61
C ALA A 39 5.88 -6.15 -8.09
N ALA A 40 5.23 -5.42 -9.00
CA ALA A 40 5.69 -4.12 -9.47
C ALA A 40 5.58 -3.04 -8.39
N ALA A 41 4.55 -3.11 -7.55
CA ALA A 41 4.41 -2.30 -6.35
C ALA A 41 4.11 -3.17 -5.12
N VAL A 42 4.68 -2.79 -3.98
CA VAL A 42 4.40 -3.45 -2.69
C VAL A 42 3.88 -2.39 -1.73
N ILE A 43 2.66 -2.55 -1.26
CA ILE A 43 2.04 -1.69 -0.25
C ILE A 43 2.30 -2.29 1.12
N ALA A 44 3.00 -1.58 2.00
CA ALA A 44 3.13 -1.97 3.40
C ALA A 44 2.13 -1.18 4.25
N LEU A 45 1.22 -1.89 4.92
CA LEU A 45 0.30 -1.29 5.87
C LEU A 45 0.95 -1.22 7.25
N TRP A 46 0.90 -0.04 7.88
CA TRP A 46 1.48 0.18 9.19
C TRP A 46 0.41 0.45 10.25
N SER A 47 0.26 -0.54 11.12
CA SER A 47 -0.35 -0.49 12.44
C SER A 47 0.70 -0.84 13.50
N GLN A 48 0.32 -0.83 14.78
CA GLN A 48 1.21 -1.30 15.85
C GLN A 48 1.59 -2.78 15.66
N ASP A 49 0.66 -3.61 15.19
CA ASP A 49 0.86 -5.04 14.94
C ASP A 49 1.79 -5.28 13.74
N SER A 50 1.62 -4.50 12.66
CA SER A 50 2.50 -4.56 11.48
C SER A 50 3.93 -4.11 11.79
N VAL A 51 4.11 -3.13 12.68
CA VAL A 51 5.45 -2.74 13.16
C VAL A 51 6.11 -3.85 13.98
N ALA A 52 5.35 -4.61 14.76
CA ALA A 52 5.88 -5.74 15.53
C ALA A 52 6.17 -6.98 14.64
N CYS A 53 5.40 -7.16 13.56
CA CYS A 53 5.52 -8.29 12.65
C CYS A 53 6.85 -8.28 11.87
N GLU A 54 7.67 -9.32 12.04
CA GLU A 54 8.97 -9.42 11.34
C GLU A 54 8.80 -9.65 9.84
N ALA A 55 7.81 -10.46 9.43
CA ALA A 55 7.53 -10.72 8.02
C ALA A 55 7.17 -9.44 7.26
N VAL A 56 6.30 -8.60 7.83
CA VAL A 56 5.92 -7.29 7.24
C VAL A 56 7.14 -6.38 7.13
N ARG A 57 7.95 -6.27 8.19
CA ARG A 57 9.18 -5.47 8.17
C ARG A 57 10.19 -5.96 7.14
N ALA A 58 10.38 -7.28 7.03
CA ALA A 58 11.28 -7.87 6.06
C ALA A 58 10.82 -7.58 4.62
N ALA A 59 9.53 -7.79 4.33
CA ALA A 59 8.96 -7.48 3.02
C ALA A 59 9.04 -5.99 2.67
N ALA A 60 8.77 -5.10 3.62
CA ALA A 60 8.85 -3.66 3.40
C ALA A 60 10.30 -3.19 3.16
N ARG A 61 11.27 -3.72 3.90
CA ARG A 61 12.71 -3.45 3.65
C ARG A 61 13.14 -3.92 2.27
N ASP A 62 12.74 -5.13 1.90
CA ASP A 62 13.03 -5.74 0.61
C ASP A 62 12.42 -4.91 -0.54
N ALA A 63 11.14 -4.54 -0.45
CA ALA A 63 10.50 -3.64 -1.40
C ALA A 63 11.12 -2.24 -1.45
N SER A 64 11.52 -1.69 -0.30
CA SER A 64 12.22 -0.40 -0.25
C SER A 64 13.56 -0.47 -0.97
N SER A 65 14.29 -1.57 -0.86
CA SER A 65 15.58 -1.76 -1.54
C SER A 65 15.46 -1.81 -3.07
N ARG A 66 14.27 -2.18 -3.57
CA ARG A 66 13.90 -2.20 -4.99
C ARG A 66 13.20 -0.93 -5.46
N GLU A 67 12.99 0.05 -4.58
CA GLU A 67 12.23 1.27 -4.87
C GLU A 67 10.75 1.02 -5.26
N THR A 68 10.20 -0.16 -4.95
CA THR A 68 8.81 -0.54 -5.24
C THR A 68 7.86 -0.39 -4.05
N LEU A 69 8.37 0.11 -2.92
CA LEU A 69 7.57 0.28 -1.70
C LEU A 69 6.63 1.49 -1.81
N VAL A 70 5.37 1.25 -1.44
CA VAL A 70 4.36 2.26 -1.13
C VAL A 70 4.03 2.10 0.36
N SER A 71 4.51 3.04 1.18
CA SER A 71 4.35 2.97 2.64
C SER A 71 3.05 3.66 3.05
N VAL A 72 2.15 2.93 3.69
CA VAL A 72 0.82 3.44 4.10
C VAL A 72 0.58 3.14 5.57
N GLN A 73 0.38 4.19 6.37
CA GLN A 73 0.02 4.07 7.77
C GLN A 73 -1.50 4.06 7.91
N ILE A 74 -2.03 3.05 8.59
CA ILE A 74 -3.47 2.89 8.84
C ILE A 74 -3.87 3.20 10.28
N ASP A 75 -2.91 3.12 11.22
CA ASP A 75 -3.04 3.54 12.62
C ASP A 75 -1.81 4.33 13.04
N GLU A 76 -1.99 5.23 14.02
CA GLU A 76 -0.87 5.98 14.60
C GLU A 76 0.15 5.01 15.24
N CYS A 77 1.30 4.87 14.58
CA CYS A 77 2.38 4.02 15.04
C CYS A 77 3.74 4.59 14.68
N ARG A 78 4.78 4.10 15.36
CA ARG A 78 6.15 4.53 15.11
C ARG A 78 6.82 3.55 14.15
N LEU A 79 7.05 3.98 12.91
CA LEU A 79 7.70 3.17 11.88
C LEU A 79 9.09 2.67 12.33
N PRO A 80 9.54 1.50 11.81
CA PRO A 80 10.91 1.04 11.95
C PRO A 80 11.90 2.09 11.45
N PHE A 81 13.04 2.25 12.13
CA PHE A 81 13.97 3.35 11.88
C PHE A 81 14.39 3.48 10.40
N GLU A 82 14.69 2.36 9.76
CA GLU A 82 15.11 2.30 8.35
C GLU A 82 14.03 2.80 7.38
N LEU A 83 12.75 2.68 7.75
CA LEU A 83 11.61 3.04 6.91
C LEU A 83 11.09 4.46 7.22
N ARG A 84 11.61 5.13 8.26
CA ARG A 84 11.21 6.51 8.61
C ARG A 84 11.64 7.56 7.59
N LEU A 85 12.63 7.25 6.76
CA LEU A 85 13.09 8.13 5.68
C LEU A 85 12.21 8.01 4.43
N ILE A 86 11.36 6.99 4.39
CA ILE A 86 10.47 6.73 3.26
C ILE A 86 9.20 7.53 3.47
N HIS A 87 8.78 8.22 2.41
CA HIS A 87 7.50 8.91 2.40
C HIS A 87 6.37 7.92 2.73
N THR A 88 5.64 8.22 3.81
CA THR A 88 4.56 7.38 4.31
C THR A 88 3.29 8.21 4.38
N GLU A 89 2.25 7.73 3.70
CA GLU A 89 0.94 8.37 3.71
C GLU A 89 0.11 7.83 4.87
N TYR A 90 -0.58 8.71 5.59
CA TYR A 90 -1.53 8.31 6.64
C TYR A 90 -2.94 8.17 6.06
N LEU A 91 -3.41 6.94 5.90
CA LEU A 91 -4.69 6.61 5.29
C LEU A 91 -5.71 6.21 6.38
N GLY A 92 -6.60 7.15 6.68
CA GLY A 92 -7.70 6.93 7.61
C GLY A 92 -8.67 5.84 7.13
N VAL A 93 -9.49 5.35 8.07
CA VAL A 93 -10.52 4.34 7.77
C VAL A 93 -11.54 4.90 6.76
N GLY A 94 -11.76 4.18 5.66
CA GLY A 94 -12.71 4.54 4.61
C GLY A 94 -12.22 5.61 3.62
N ALA A 95 -10.96 6.04 3.72
CA ALA A 95 -10.38 7.01 2.80
C ALA A 95 -10.28 6.47 1.36
N GLU A 96 -10.16 5.15 1.20
CA GLU A 96 -10.14 4.45 -0.09
C GLU A 96 -11.45 4.60 -0.92
N ASP A 97 -12.57 4.95 -0.29
CA ASP A 97 -13.89 5.08 -0.93
C ASP A 97 -14.39 6.54 -1.02
N SER A 98 -13.59 7.51 -0.57
CA SER A 98 -14.09 8.87 -0.25
C SER A 98 -13.52 10.00 -1.13
N GLY A 99 -12.78 9.69 -2.20
CA GLY A 99 -12.07 10.71 -3.00
C GLY A 99 -11.00 11.44 -2.18
N ASP A 100 -10.45 10.77 -1.17
CA ASP A 100 -9.49 11.34 -0.23
C ASP A 100 -8.19 11.72 -0.96
N PRO A 101 -7.64 12.93 -0.76
CA PRO A 101 -6.41 13.35 -1.43
C PRO A 101 -5.19 12.49 -1.05
N VAL A 102 -5.18 11.85 0.12
CA VAL A 102 -4.18 10.85 0.51
C VAL A 102 -4.31 9.62 -0.38
N TRP A 103 -5.53 9.13 -0.58
CA TRP A 103 -5.80 7.97 -1.43
C TRP A 103 -5.33 8.22 -2.86
N HIS A 104 -5.62 9.39 -3.42
CA HIS A 104 -5.12 9.77 -4.74
C HIS A 104 -3.57 9.78 -4.82
N ARG A 105 -2.87 10.24 -3.78
CA ARG A 105 -1.38 10.18 -3.76
C ARG A 105 -0.85 8.74 -3.72
N VAL A 106 -1.53 7.87 -2.99
CA VAL A 106 -1.23 6.43 -2.99
C VAL A 106 -1.44 5.85 -4.39
N LEU A 107 -2.55 6.15 -5.05
CA LEU A 107 -2.84 5.70 -6.42
C LEU A 107 -1.85 6.24 -7.45
N GLU A 108 -1.46 7.51 -7.36
CA GLU A 108 -0.44 8.09 -8.24
C GLU A 108 0.88 7.33 -8.10
N ARG A 109 1.32 7.08 -6.87
CA ARG A 109 2.56 6.33 -6.63
C ARG A 109 2.47 4.90 -7.16
N ILE A 110 1.34 4.22 -6.96
CA ILE A 110 1.11 2.89 -7.53
C ILE A 110 1.17 2.95 -9.05
N GLY A 111 0.54 3.96 -9.66
CA GLY A 111 0.51 4.18 -11.10
C GLY A 111 1.90 4.35 -11.72
N GLU A 112 2.77 5.11 -11.07
CA GLU A 112 4.18 5.22 -11.47
C GLU A 112 4.88 3.86 -11.49
N LEU A 113 4.67 3.04 -10.45
CA LEU A 113 5.35 1.76 -10.27
C LEU A 113 4.84 0.66 -11.22
N VAL A 114 3.54 0.64 -11.50
CA VAL A 114 2.92 -0.35 -12.41
C VAL A 114 2.91 0.09 -13.88
N GLY A 115 3.48 1.27 -14.20
CA GLY A 115 3.53 1.80 -15.56
C GLY A 115 2.20 2.34 -16.10
N ARG A 116 1.28 2.74 -15.20
CA ARG A 116 -0.02 3.36 -15.50
C ARG A 116 -0.11 4.72 -14.80
N PRO A 117 0.61 5.77 -15.26
CA PRO A 117 0.56 7.08 -14.62
C PRO A 117 -0.86 7.69 -14.71
N GLY A 118 -1.25 8.48 -13.70
CA GLY A 118 -2.53 9.19 -13.66
C GLY A 118 -3.70 8.39 -13.05
N LEU A 119 -3.45 7.27 -12.36
CA LEU A 119 -4.49 6.50 -11.68
C LEU A 119 -5.25 7.33 -10.64
N GLY A 120 -4.59 8.23 -9.92
CA GLY A 120 -5.23 9.10 -8.94
C GLY A 120 -6.01 10.26 -9.55
N LEU A 121 -5.87 10.52 -10.85
CA LEU A 121 -6.63 11.54 -11.58
C LEU A 121 -7.95 11.00 -12.17
N LEU A 122 -8.07 9.68 -12.36
CA LEU A 122 -9.26 9.04 -12.92
C LEU A 122 -10.45 9.04 -11.96
N GLU A 123 -10.22 8.99 -10.65
CA GLU A 123 -11.29 9.01 -9.64
C GLU A 123 -11.97 10.38 -9.50
N ASN A 124 -11.33 11.46 -9.95
CA ASN A 124 -11.85 12.82 -9.76
C ASN A 124 -12.86 13.28 -10.85
N GLN A 125 -13.32 12.36 -11.72
CA GLN A 125 -14.20 12.67 -12.86
C GLN A 125 -15.60 12.01 -12.80
N THR A 126 -15.99 11.37 -11.69
CA THR A 126 -17.31 10.72 -11.56
C THR A 126 -18.20 11.42 -10.56
#